data_AF-A0A424W3R1-F1
#
_entry.id   AF-A0A424W3R1-F1
#
_cell.length_a   1.000
_cell.length_b   1.000
_cell.length_c   1.000
_cell.angle_alpha   90.00
_cell.angle_beta   90.00
_cell.angle_gamma   90.00
#
_symmetry.space_group_name_H-M   'P 1'
#
loop_
_entity.id
_entity.type
_entity.pdbx_description
1 polymer ?
#
loop_
_entity_poly.entity_id
_entity_poly.type
_entity_poly.pdbx_seq_one_letter_code
_entity_poly.pdbx_strand_id
1 'polypeptide(L)'
;MSERSGMKARRSKFGRWVALGVVAAIAVAAGAYVYIERSQLKDIQRSALEGSVAVYSYNFTQYDVAYSLMPGLRWFARANSATGNNLQSFGYKPAAPDAPMQISWRYDSGPQETAEGDYPFVVTLPQPRRPPGAVVLELRIYPDGKAAARYVTRPLVSEFSNVDPALPGNDWVTGQ
;
A
#
# COMPACT_ATOMS: atom_id res chain seq x y z
N MET A 1 -64.82 1.80 -53.49
CA MET A 1 -64.94 1.96 -52.02
C MET A 1 -63.56 1.77 -51.41
N SER A 2 -63.12 2.79 -50.66
CA SER A 2 -61.96 2.91 -49.76
C SER A 2 -60.52 2.63 -50.21
N GLU A 3 -59.76 3.73 -50.24
CA GLU A 3 -58.33 3.86 -50.01
C GLU A 3 -57.87 3.25 -48.67
N ARG A 4 -56.60 2.80 -48.61
CA ARG A 4 -55.56 3.29 -47.67
C ARG A 4 -54.27 2.49 -47.88
N SER A 5 -53.38 3.01 -48.71
CA SER A 5 -51.98 2.55 -48.76
C SER A 5 -51.16 3.40 -47.80
N GLY A 6 -50.66 2.76 -46.73
CA GLY A 6 -49.83 3.39 -45.71
C GLY A 6 -48.48 3.84 -46.26
N MET A 7 -48.23 5.15 -46.20
CA MET A 7 -46.93 5.77 -46.42
C MET A 7 -45.88 5.20 -45.46
N LYS A 8 -44.88 4.48 -45.99
CA LYS A 8 -43.67 4.10 -45.25
C LYS A 8 -42.75 5.31 -45.13
N ALA A 9 -42.50 5.76 -43.90
CA ALA A 9 -41.55 6.83 -43.59
C ALA A 9 -40.13 6.47 -44.07
N ARG A 10 -39.61 7.27 -45.01
CA ARG A 10 -38.27 7.12 -45.59
C ARG A 10 -37.23 7.60 -44.56
N ARG A 11 -36.62 6.66 -43.80
CA ARG A 11 -35.53 6.94 -42.85
C ARG A 11 -34.37 7.66 -43.56
N SER A 12 -34.11 8.91 -43.17
CA SER A 12 -33.02 9.75 -43.67
C SER A 12 -31.65 9.20 -43.22
N LYS A 13 -30.79 8.85 -44.20
CA LYS A 13 -29.40 8.42 -43.96
C LYS A 13 -28.54 9.53 -43.32
N PHE A 14 -28.89 10.81 -43.51
CA PHE A 14 -28.10 11.95 -43.05
C PHE A 14 -28.08 12.09 -41.52
N GLY A 15 -29.22 11.88 -40.86
CA GLY A 15 -29.30 11.94 -39.39
C GLY A 15 -28.48 10.85 -38.68
N ARG A 16 -28.28 9.70 -39.35
CA ARG A 16 -27.48 8.60 -38.82
C ARG A 16 -25.97 8.93 -38.79
N TRP A 17 -25.48 9.66 -39.79
CA TRP A 17 -24.07 10.08 -39.85
C TRP A 17 -23.74 11.18 -38.82
N VAL A 18 -24.65 12.13 -38.63
CA VAL A 18 -24.51 13.17 -37.59
C VAL A 18 -24.54 12.56 -36.19
N ALA A 19 -25.47 11.64 -35.92
CA ALA A 19 -25.52 10.93 -34.64
C ALA A 19 -24.25 10.10 -34.38
N LEU A 20 -23.71 9.43 -35.39
CA LEU A 20 -22.44 8.70 -35.28
C LEU A 20 -21.25 9.62 -34.98
N GLY A 21 -21.19 10.80 -35.61
CA GLY A 21 -20.15 11.79 -35.35
C GLY A 21 -20.18 12.35 -33.92
N VAL A 22 -21.38 12.63 -33.40
CA VAL A 22 -21.56 13.11 -32.01
C VAL A 22 -21.16 12.03 -31.01
N VAL A 23 -21.56 10.76 -31.23
CA VAL A 23 -21.17 9.64 -30.35
C VAL A 23 -19.66 9.42 -30.37
N ALA A 24 -19.02 9.53 -31.54
CA ALA A 24 -17.56 9.43 -31.64
C ALA A 24 -16.84 10.55 -30.86
N ALA A 25 -17.32 11.79 -30.96
CA ALA A 25 -16.75 12.91 -30.22
C ALA A 25 -16.89 12.75 -28.70
N ILE A 26 -18.06 12.28 -28.22
CA ILE A 26 -18.29 12.01 -26.80
C ILE A 26 -17.36 10.88 -26.31
N ALA A 27 -17.19 9.82 -27.11
CA ALA A 27 -16.30 8.71 -26.76
C ALA A 27 -14.83 9.16 -26.66
N VAL A 28 -14.37 10.03 -27.56
CA VAL A 28 -13.01 10.60 -27.51
C VAL A 28 -12.83 11.51 -26.29
N ALA A 29 -13.82 12.37 -25.99
CA ALA A 29 -13.77 13.24 -24.82
C ALA A 29 -13.77 12.44 -23.50
N ALA A 30 -14.60 11.41 -23.40
CA ALA A 30 -14.62 10.50 -22.25
C ALA A 30 -13.31 9.72 -22.12
N GLY A 31 -12.77 9.22 -23.23
CA GLY A 31 -11.47 8.53 -23.26
C GLY A 31 -10.31 9.43 -22.81
N ALA A 32 -10.29 10.70 -23.27
CA ALA A 32 -9.30 11.68 -22.86
C ALA A 32 -9.42 12.05 -21.39
N TYR A 33 -10.64 12.24 -20.88
CA TYR A 33 -10.88 12.53 -19.46
C TYR A 33 -10.40 11.39 -18.54
N VAL A 34 -10.80 10.14 -18.86
CA VAL A 34 -10.36 8.95 -18.12
C VAL A 34 -8.84 8.76 -18.19
N TYR A 35 -8.23 9.08 -19.33
CA TYR A 35 -6.77 9.03 -19.48
C TYR A 35 -6.07 10.07 -18.60
N ILE A 36 -6.55 11.31 -18.58
CA ILE A 36 -6.00 12.40 -17.77
C ILE A 36 -6.14 12.11 -16.27
N GLU A 37 -7.31 11.65 -15.82
CA GLU A 37 -7.49 11.26 -14.41
C GLU A 37 -6.55 10.12 -14.03
N ARG A 38 -6.43 9.08 -14.88
CA ARG A 38 -5.49 7.98 -14.63
C ARG A 38 -4.03 8.44 -14.63
N SER A 39 -3.64 9.37 -15.50
CA SER A 39 -2.26 9.87 -15.52
C SER A 39 -1.97 10.74 -14.30
N GLN A 40 -2.89 11.64 -13.92
CA GLN A 40 -2.72 12.46 -12.72
C GLN A 40 -2.67 11.61 -11.45
N LEU A 41 -3.54 10.60 -11.32
CA LEU A 41 -3.49 9.67 -10.19
C LEU A 41 -2.18 8.88 -10.14
N LYS A 42 -1.65 8.45 -11.29
CA LYS A 42 -0.34 7.78 -11.37
C LYS A 42 0.81 8.69 -10.97
N ASP A 43 0.80 9.96 -11.41
CA ASP A 43 1.86 10.92 -11.08
C ASP A 43 1.81 11.34 -9.61
N ILE A 44 0.61 11.52 -9.05
CA ILE A 44 0.41 11.76 -7.61
C ILE A 44 0.91 10.56 -6.80
N GLN A 45 0.56 9.33 -7.19
CA GLN A 45 1.08 8.14 -6.53
C GLN A 45 2.61 8.03 -6.66
N ARG A 46 3.17 8.30 -7.84
CA ARG A 46 4.63 8.22 -8.05
C ARG A 46 5.39 9.24 -7.21
N SER A 47 4.91 10.49 -7.14
CA SER A 47 5.49 11.55 -6.32
C SER A 47 5.38 11.26 -4.82
N ALA A 48 4.24 10.72 -4.38
CA ALA A 48 4.04 10.30 -2.98
C ALA A 48 5.03 9.20 -2.56
N LEU A 49 5.38 8.29 -3.47
CA LEU A 49 6.23 7.12 -3.22
C LEU A 49 7.72 7.36 -3.49
N GLU A 50 8.10 8.54 -4.01
CA GLU A 50 9.49 8.91 -4.20
C GLU A 50 10.20 9.05 -2.85
N GLY A 51 11.32 8.35 -2.67
CA GLY A 51 12.04 8.27 -1.41
C GLY A 51 11.52 7.21 -0.42
N SER A 52 10.42 6.53 -0.74
CA SER A 52 9.93 5.39 0.05
C SER A 52 10.82 4.16 -0.12
N VAL A 53 10.90 3.37 0.95
CA VAL A 53 11.59 2.07 0.98
C VAL A 53 10.57 0.95 1.14
N ALA A 54 10.92 -0.22 0.63
CA ALA A 54 10.14 -1.43 0.90
C ALA A 54 10.36 -1.88 2.35
N VAL A 55 9.33 -2.48 2.94
CA VAL A 55 9.35 -2.97 4.33
C VAL A 55 9.17 -4.48 4.33
N TYR A 56 10.10 -5.17 4.98
CA TYR A 56 9.99 -6.59 5.31
C TYR A 56 9.57 -6.72 6.77
N SER A 57 8.31 -7.09 7.00
CA SER A 57 7.80 -7.26 8.36
C SER A 57 7.86 -8.70 8.85
N TYR A 58 8.37 -8.84 10.08
CA TYR A 58 8.37 -10.08 10.85
C TYR A 58 7.44 -9.87 12.05
N ASN A 59 6.40 -10.70 12.13
CA ASN A 59 5.46 -10.65 13.24
C ASN A 59 5.72 -11.85 14.16
N PHE A 60 6.32 -11.58 15.32
CA PHE A 60 6.59 -12.56 16.37
C PHE A 60 5.46 -12.64 17.40
N THR A 61 4.35 -11.94 17.17
CA THR A 61 3.16 -12.08 18.01
C THR A 61 2.37 -13.33 17.64
N GLN A 62 1.52 -13.78 18.57
CA GLN A 62 0.67 -14.95 18.40
C GLN A 62 -0.54 -14.71 17.48
N TYR A 63 -0.78 -13.46 17.06
CA TYR A 63 -1.96 -13.05 16.30
C TYR A 63 -1.56 -12.25 15.07
N ASP A 64 -2.46 -12.19 14.08
CA ASP A 64 -2.30 -11.26 12.96
C ASP A 64 -2.27 -9.83 13.49
N VAL A 65 -1.45 -8.98 12.89
CA VAL A 65 -1.35 -7.56 13.26
C VAL A 65 -1.62 -6.67 12.05
N ALA A 66 -2.38 -5.61 12.29
CA ALA A 66 -2.50 -4.49 11.37
C ALA A 66 -1.61 -3.35 11.89
N TYR A 67 -0.70 -2.84 11.06
CA TYR A 67 0.26 -1.82 11.45
C TYR A 67 0.38 -0.68 10.45
N SER A 68 0.94 0.44 10.91
CA SER A 68 1.19 1.64 10.13
C SER A 68 2.54 2.25 10.50
N LEU A 69 3.33 2.61 9.50
CA LEU A 69 4.56 3.41 9.63
C LEU A 69 4.39 4.83 9.08
N MET A 70 3.26 5.09 8.43
CA MET A 70 2.93 6.34 7.76
C MET A 70 1.44 6.62 7.94
N PRO A 71 1.06 7.82 8.41
CA PRO A 71 -0.34 8.17 8.61
C PRO A 71 -1.20 7.85 7.38
N GLY A 72 -2.33 7.16 7.59
CA GLY A 72 -3.28 6.80 6.53
C GLY A 72 -2.89 5.57 5.69
N LEU A 73 -1.68 5.01 5.85
CA LEU A 73 -1.27 3.77 5.20
C LEU A 73 -1.24 2.64 6.22
N ARG A 74 -1.98 1.57 5.92
CA ARG A 74 -2.13 0.40 6.78
C ARG A 74 -1.68 -0.85 6.05
N TRP A 75 -1.02 -1.72 6.79
CA TRP A 75 -0.55 -3.00 6.32
C TRP A 75 -0.82 -4.12 7.31
N PHE A 76 -0.68 -5.37 6.85
CA PHE A 76 -0.97 -6.56 7.65
C PHE A 76 0.24 -7.48 7.68
N ALA A 77 0.50 -8.08 8.84
CA ALA A 77 1.49 -9.14 9.00
C ALA A 77 0.88 -10.31 9.77
N ARG A 78 1.00 -11.51 9.21
CA ARG A 78 0.39 -12.73 9.78
C ARG A 78 1.04 -13.14 11.09
N ALA A 79 0.28 -13.75 11.99
CA ALA A 79 0.73 -14.33 13.24
C ALA A 79 1.95 -15.24 13.03
N ASN A 80 2.95 -15.15 13.91
CA ASN A 80 4.17 -15.95 13.88
C ASN A 80 4.88 -15.97 12.50
N SER A 81 4.63 -14.97 11.66
CA SER A 81 5.22 -14.86 10.33
C SER A 81 6.57 -14.20 10.43
N ALA A 82 7.57 -15.00 10.78
CA ALA A 82 8.98 -14.61 10.80
C ALA A 82 9.75 -15.19 9.59
N THR A 83 9.07 -15.51 8.50
CA THR A 83 9.67 -16.10 7.28
C THR A 83 10.23 -15.05 6.32
N GLY A 84 10.01 -13.75 6.57
CA GLY A 84 10.44 -12.69 5.66
C GLY A 84 9.65 -12.63 4.35
N ASN A 85 8.51 -13.32 4.24
CA ASN A 85 7.70 -13.32 3.02
C ASN A 85 6.71 -12.13 2.93
N ASN A 86 6.59 -11.34 4.00
CA ASN A 86 5.71 -10.16 4.03
C ASN A 86 6.48 -8.93 3.55
N LEU A 87 6.68 -8.84 2.24
CA LEU A 87 7.22 -7.64 1.61
C LEU A 87 6.09 -6.65 1.29
N GLN A 88 6.27 -5.41 1.77
CA GLN A 88 5.43 -4.28 1.40
C GLN A 88 6.23 -3.30 0.56
N SER A 89 5.92 -3.27 -0.72
CA SER A 89 6.43 -2.25 -1.62
C SER A 89 6.00 -0.87 -1.13
N PHE A 90 6.96 0.04 -0.95
CA PHE A 90 6.74 1.41 -0.49
C PHE A 90 6.09 1.53 0.90
N GLY A 91 6.45 0.64 1.83
CA GLY A 91 5.86 0.60 3.17
C GLY A 91 6.30 1.71 4.12
N TYR A 92 7.38 2.46 3.82
CA TYR A 92 7.88 3.51 4.70
C TYR A 92 8.63 4.62 3.97
N LYS A 93 8.43 5.87 4.39
CA LYS A 93 9.18 7.05 3.95
C LYS A 93 9.52 7.91 5.18
N PRO A 94 10.81 8.16 5.47
CA PRO A 94 11.17 9.06 6.57
C PRO A 94 10.75 10.49 6.27
N ALA A 95 10.25 11.21 7.28
CA ALA A 95 9.86 12.61 7.14
C ALA A 95 11.07 13.54 6.93
N ALA A 96 12.19 13.21 7.57
CA ALA A 96 13.52 13.78 7.37
C ALA A 96 14.57 12.70 7.64
N PRO A 97 15.84 12.86 7.21
CA PRO A 97 16.88 11.83 7.37
C PRO A 97 17.13 11.37 8.81
N ASP A 98 16.82 12.20 9.80
CA ASP A 98 16.98 12.01 11.23
C ASP A 98 15.66 12.01 12.02
N ALA A 99 14.52 12.23 11.33
CA ALA A 99 13.22 12.25 11.97
C ALA A 99 12.88 10.86 12.54
N PRO A 100 12.38 10.77 13.78
CA PRO A 100 12.09 9.49 14.40
C PRO A 100 11.05 8.71 13.61
N MET A 101 11.17 7.39 13.62
CA MET A 101 10.24 6.49 12.96
C MET A 101 9.15 6.08 13.95
N GLN A 102 7.90 6.40 13.66
CA GLN A 102 6.77 5.92 14.43
C GLN A 102 6.20 4.66 13.78
N ILE A 103 5.86 3.69 14.62
CA ILE A 103 5.04 2.55 14.26
C ILE A 103 3.83 2.50 15.18
N SER A 104 2.65 2.29 14.61
CA SER A 104 1.45 1.95 15.37
C SER A 104 0.90 0.62 14.88
N TRP A 105 0.37 -0.20 15.79
CA TRP A 105 -0.27 -1.46 15.43
C TRP A 105 -1.37 -1.86 16.39
N ARG A 106 -2.19 -2.80 15.92
CA ARG A 106 -3.21 -3.51 16.69
C ARG A 106 -3.19 -4.98 16.33
N TYR A 107 -3.75 -5.80 17.21
CA TYR A 107 -4.12 -7.16 16.83
C TYR A 107 -5.34 -7.11 15.90
N ASP A 108 -5.24 -7.81 14.79
CA ASP A 108 -6.29 -7.97 13.77
C ASP A 108 -6.98 -9.34 13.87
N SER A 109 -6.61 -10.12 14.89
CA SER A 109 -7.24 -11.40 15.21
C SER A 109 -7.01 -11.73 16.68
N GLY A 110 -7.77 -12.69 17.19
CA GLY A 110 -7.60 -13.23 18.54
C GLY A 110 -8.35 -12.44 19.63
N PRO A 111 -8.20 -12.84 20.90
CA PRO A 111 -8.96 -12.29 22.02
C PRO A 111 -8.61 -10.83 22.35
N GLN A 112 -7.50 -10.32 21.82
CA GLN A 112 -7.04 -8.94 22.00
C GLN A 112 -7.25 -8.10 20.73
N GLU A 113 -8.01 -8.59 19.76
CA GLU A 113 -8.36 -7.84 18.55
C GLU A 113 -9.06 -6.53 18.92
N THR A 114 -8.58 -5.43 18.33
CA THR A 114 -9.21 -4.11 18.48
C THR A 114 -9.82 -3.65 17.17
N ALA A 115 -10.83 -2.77 17.27
CA ALA A 115 -11.51 -2.23 16.11
C ALA A 115 -10.57 -1.41 15.22
N GLU A 116 -10.91 -1.35 13.92
CA GLU A 116 -10.21 -0.47 12.99
C GLU A 116 -10.27 1.00 13.46
N GLY A 117 -9.10 1.63 13.59
CA GLY A 117 -8.94 2.99 14.10
C GLY A 117 -8.39 3.06 15.52
N ASP A 118 -8.46 1.97 16.27
CA ASP A 118 -7.87 1.87 17.61
C ASP A 118 -6.54 1.10 17.56
N TYR A 119 -5.44 1.84 17.62
CA TYR A 119 -4.06 1.32 17.57
C TYR A 119 -3.42 1.48 18.96
N PRO A 120 -3.64 0.53 19.88
CA PRO A 120 -3.21 0.66 21.26
C PRO A 120 -1.69 0.62 21.44
N PHE A 121 -0.97 0.05 20.46
CA PHE A 121 0.49 0.00 20.49
C PHE A 121 1.04 1.08 19.56
N VAL A 122 1.72 2.07 20.15
CA VAL A 122 2.39 3.15 19.42
C VAL A 122 3.80 3.27 19.96
N VAL A 123 4.78 3.02 19.10
CA VAL A 123 6.21 3.08 19.45
C VAL A 123 6.91 4.09 18.56
N THR A 124 7.78 4.88 19.17
CA THR A 124 8.69 5.78 18.46
C THR A 124 10.11 5.23 18.55
N LEU A 125 10.69 4.95 17.40
CA LEU A 125 12.05 4.47 17.22
C LEU A 125 12.96 5.63 16.79
N PRO A 126 14.21 5.72 17.29
CA PRO A 126 15.22 6.54 16.64
C PRO A 126 15.30 6.17 15.15
N GLN A 127 15.58 7.13 14.29
CA GLN A 127 15.69 6.84 12.86
C GLN A 127 16.82 5.84 12.60
N PRO A 128 16.56 4.64 12.05
CA PRO A 128 17.64 3.72 11.74
C PRO A 128 18.58 4.34 10.72
N ARG A 129 19.88 4.15 10.90
CA ARG A 129 20.88 4.68 9.98
C ARG A 129 20.76 3.98 8.63
N ARG A 130 20.48 4.75 7.57
CA ARG A 130 20.34 4.22 6.21
C ARG A 130 21.71 4.07 5.53
N PRO A 131 22.13 2.85 5.15
CA PRO A 131 23.30 2.65 4.29
C PRO A 131 23.10 3.28 2.90
N PRO A 132 24.17 3.68 2.20
CA PRO A 132 24.06 4.11 0.81
C PRO A 132 23.58 2.97 -0.09
N GLY A 133 22.85 3.31 -1.15
CA GLY A 133 22.39 2.36 -2.16
C GLY A 133 20.96 1.85 -1.96
N ALA A 134 20.64 0.77 -2.68
CA ALA A 134 19.34 0.10 -2.60
C ALA A 134 19.24 -0.69 -1.29
N VAL A 135 18.26 -0.32 -0.47
CA VAL A 135 18.02 -0.89 0.85
C VAL A 135 16.53 -1.11 1.07
N VAL A 136 16.23 -1.98 2.01
CA VAL A 136 14.88 -2.24 2.53
C VAL A 136 14.90 -2.08 4.04
N LEU A 137 13.73 -1.80 4.62
CA LEU A 137 13.55 -1.73 6.06
C LEU A 137 13.12 -3.10 6.58
N GLU A 138 13.89 -3.71 7.46
CA GLU A 138 13.41 -4.80 8.29
C GLU A 138 12.64 -4.22 9.47
N LEU A 139 11.42 -4.69 9.67
CA LEU A 139 10.58 -4.33 10.81
C LEU A 139 10.22 -5.60 11.58
N ARG A 140 10.50 -5.62 12.88
CA ARG A 140 10.13 -6.71 13.78
C ARG A 140 9.11 -6.21 14.78
N ILE A 141 7.96 -6.89 14.82
CA ILE A 141 6.87 -6.62 15.76
C ILE A 141 6.83 -7.76 16.77
N TYR A 142 6.91 -7.42 18.05
CA TYR A 142 6.94 -8.37 19.16
C TYR A 142 5.69 -8.24 20.02
N PRO A 143 5.42 -9.24 20.89
CA PRO A 143 4.43 -9.09 21.96
C PRO A 143 4.71 -7.85 22.84
N ASP A 144 3.70 -7.47 23.61
CA ASP A 144 3.76 -6.40 24.61
C ASP A 144 4.07 -5.00 24.07
N GLY A 145 3.72 -4.71 22.81
CA GLY A 145 3.91 -3.38 22.27
C GLY A 145 5.35 -3.04 21.90
N LYS A 146 6.24 -4.03 21.71
CA LYS A 146 7.64 -3.78 21.35
C LYS A 146 7.87 -3.87 19.85
N ALA A 147 8.77 -3.03 19.33
CA ALA A 147 9.18 -3.05 17.94
C ALA A 147 10.68 -2.81 17.77
N ALA A 148 11.24 -3.33 16.69
CA ALA A 148 12.61 -3.04 16.29
C ALA A 148 12.71 -2.88 14.77
N ALA A 149 13.63 -2.06 14.31
CA ALA A 149 13.85 -1.88 12.90
C ALA A 149 15.32 -1.64 12.54
N ARG A 150 15.66 -1.91 11.29
CA ARG A 150 16.94 -1.52 10.68
C ARG A 150 16.84 -1.48 9.16
N TYR A 151 17.79 -0.80 8.53
CA TYR A 151 17.97 -0.88 7.09
C TYR A 151 18.94 -2.01 6.73
N VAL A 152 18.60 -2.77 5.71
CA VAL A 152 19.45 -3.84 5.17
C VAL A 152 19.46 -3.80 3.65
N THR A 153 20.52 -4.31 3.04
CA THR A 153 20.58 -4.54 1.58
C THR A 153 19.98 -5.89 1.21
N ARG A 154 19.97 -6.84 2.15
CA ARG A 154 19.38 -8.16 2.02
C ARG A 154 18.63 -8.50 3.31
N PRO A 155 17.31 -8.73 3.25
CA PRO A 155 16.57 -9.18 4.41
C PRO A 155 17.10 -10.51 4.93
N LEU A 156 16.99 -10.71 6.24
CA LEU A 156 17.10 -12.01 6.86
C LEU A 156 15.89 -12.82 6.40
N VAL A 157 16.10 -13.71 5.44
CA VAL A 157 15.11 -14.67 5.00
C VAL A 157 15.68 -16.04 5.32
N SER A 158 14.86 -16.90 5.92
CA SER A 158 15.18 -18.31 6.01
C SER A 158 14.19 -19.06 5.13
N GLU A 159 14.71 -19.76 4.12
CA GLU A 159 13.90 -20.54 3.18
C GLU A 159 13.30 -21.80 3.83
N PHE A 160 13.83 -22.21 4.98
CA PHE A 160 13.48 -23.48 5.66
C PHE A 160 13.01 -23.30 7.10
N SER A 161 13.09 -22.10 7.68
CA SER A 161 12.70 -21.82 9.07
C SER A 161 12.19 -20.39 9.26
N ASN A 162 11.71 -20.07 10.46
CA ASN A 162 11.55 -18.68 10.89
C ASN A 162 12.93 -18.05 11.16
N VAL A 163 13.06 -16.74 11.01
CA VAL A 163 14.24 -16.00 11.49
C VAL A 163 14.27 -15.98 13.02
N ASP A 164 15.47 -15.90 13.59
CA ASP A 164 15.66 -15.77 15.03
C ASP A 164 15.04 -14.44 15.54
N PRO A 165 14.15 -14.48 16.56
CA PRO A 165 13.60 -13.27 17.18
C PRO A 165 14.67 -12.41 17.86
N ALA A 166 15.80 -12.97 18.28
CA ALA A 166 16.91 -12.17 18.79
C ALA A 166 17.40 -11.20 17.71
N LEU A 167 17.73 -9.97 18.08
CA LEU A 167 18.22 -8.91 17.17
C LEU A 167 19.70 -9.17 16.84
N PRO A 168 20.04 -9.67 15.64
CA PRO A 168 21.43 -9.97 15.35
C PRO A 168 22.11 -8.73 14.77
N GLY A 169 23.08 -8.19 15.51
CA GLY A 169 23.84 -6.99 15.12
C GLY A 169 23.50 -5.75 15.94
N ASN A 170 24.33 -4.72 15.81
CA ASN A 170 24.26 -3.48 16.61
C ASN A 170 23.50 -2.34 15.91
N ASP A 171 23.00 -2.57 14.69
CA ASP A 171 22.36 -1.59 13.83
C ASP A 171 20.84 -1.49 14.03
N TRP A 172 20.30 -2.32 14.91
CA TRP A 172 18.90 -2.28 15.31
C TRP A 172 18.60 -1.07 16.18
N VAL A 173 17.53 -0.37 15.82
CA VAL A 173 16.85 0.55 16.72
C VAL A 173 15.66 -0.17 17.34
N THR A 174 15.42 0.06 18.63
CA THR A 174 14.38 -0.61 19.41
C THR A 174 13.53 0.40 20.16
N GLY A 175 12.29 0.04 20.42
CA GLY A 175 11.35 0.84 21.20
C GLY A 175 10.36 -0.04 21.93
N GLN A 176 9.79 0.53 22.98
CA GLN A 176 8.83 -0.09 23.89
C GLN A 176 7.60 0.80 23.98
#